data_AF-A0A954BCV2-F1
#
_entry.id   AF-A0A954BCV2-F1
#
_cell.length_a   1.000
_cell.length_b   1.000
_cell.length_c   1.000
_cell.angle_alpha   90.00
_cell.angle_beta   90.00
_cell.angle_gamma   90.00
#
_symmetry.space_group_name_H-M   'P 1'
#
loop_
_entity.id
_entity.type
_entity.pdbx_description
1 polymer ?
#
loop_
_entity_poly.entity_id
_entity_poly.type
_entity_poly.pdbx_seq_one_letter_code
_entity_poly.pdbx_strand_id
1 'polypeptide(L)'
;MTRFAVSVAALVLATALPACAADPVLESAATVQKIVPGYEEVWRDGQQDEAKGLKALAKADAAVAEERARVLEGERMIAEGSAGVEAQRSAYKKFSSRTGAATSAKEAKIEADSLTSIVKPWEASEALLRKGTKIAKDARSDLAKAEKNKRKAEEKIAKARENIMRATVSQEEAPIEISPAEIEQETMKELDSVE
;
A
#
# COMPACT_ATOMS: atom_id res chain seq x y z
N MET A 1 -46.35 11.34 -5.80
CA MET A 1 -44.96 11.83 -5.73
C MET A 1 -44.57 11.91 -4.26
N THR A 2 -43.95 10.87 -3.74
CA THR A 2 -43.72 10.69 -2.30
C THR A 2 -42.24 10.46 -2.09
N ARG A 3 -41.60 11.42 -1.41
CA ARG A 3 -40.18 11.41 -1.05
C ARG A 3 -39.98 10.45 0.12
N PHE A 4 -39.13 9.43 -0.05
CA PHE A 4 -38.67 8.61 1.07
C PHE A 4 -37.34 9.16 1.57
N ALA A 5 -37.36 9.56 2.85
CA ALA A 5 -36.22 10.07 3.59
C ALA A 5 -35.35 8.93 4.12
N VAL A 6 -34.06 9.26 4.22
CA VAL A 6 -32.93 8.51 4.77
C VAL A 6 -33.19 8.05 6.20
N SER A 7 -32.83 6.80 6.52
CA SER A 7 -32.34 6.44 7.86
C SER A 7 -31.56 5.12 7.78
N VAL A 8 -30.23 5.20 7.74
CA VAL A 8 -29.35 4.05 7.95
C VAL A 8 -28.82 4.18 9.38
N ALA A 9 -29.41 3.42 10.28
CA ALA A 9 -28.94 3.29 11.65
C ALA A 9 -27.61 2.53 11.65
N ALA A 10 -26.53 3.20 12.04
CA ALA A 10 -25.25 2.59 12.32
C ALA A 10 -25.33 1.84 13.66
N LEU A 11 -25.35 0.50 13.60
CA LEU A 11 -25.21 -0.36 14.77
C LEU A 11 -23.71 -0.51 15.06
N VAL A 12 -23.20 0.30 15.99
CA VAL A 12 -21.85 0.12 16.56
C VAL A 12 -21.94 -0.99 17.60
N LEU A 13 -21.50 -2.19 17.22
CA LEU A 13 -21.35 -3.31 18.16
C LEU A 13 -19.99 -3.17 18.85
N ALA A 14 -20.00 -2.58 20.05
CA ALA A 14 -18.86 -2.56 20.96
C ALA A 14 -18.77 -3.91 21.68
N THR A 15 -17.90 -4.80 21.20
CA THR A 15 -17.48 -5.97 21.97
C THR A 15 -16.22 -5.62 22.75
N ALA A 16 -16.39 -5.38 24.05
CA ALA A 16 -15.31 -5.28 25.02
C ALA A 16 -14.59 -6.63 25.11
N LEU A 17 -13.29 -6.64 24.78
CA LEU A 17 -12.40 -7.77 25.02
C LEU A 17 -11.91 -7.73 26.48
N PRO A 18 -11.77 -8.90 27.14
CA PRO A 18 -11.28 -8.98 28.50
C PRO A 18 -9.78 -8.62 28.56
N ALA A 19 -9.45 -7.69 29.45
CA ALA A 19 -8.12 -7.54 30.00
C ALA A 19 -7.77 -8.80 30.81
N CYS A 20 -6.67 -9.47 30.45
CA CYS A 20 -5.74 -10.19 31.33
C CYS A 20 -4.81 -11.10 30.51
N ALA A 21 -3.63 -10.58 30.20
CA ALA A 21 -2.36 -11.27 30.40
C ALA A 21 -1.30 -10.20 30.15
N ALA A 22 -0.77 -9.61 31.21
CA ALA A 22 0.55 -9.02 31.13
C ALA A 22 1.47 -10.19 30.86
N ASP A 23 1.86 -10.36 29.60
CA ASP A 23 3.02 -11.20 29.28
C ASP A 23 4.18 -10.71 30.16
N PRO A 24 4.94 -11.60 30.80
CA PRO A 24 6.20 -11.18 31.38
C PRO A 24 6.96 -10.50 30.25
N VAL A 25 7.39 -9.25 30.50
CA VAL A 25 8.42 -8.62 29.70
C VAL A 25 9.61 -9.54 29.81
N LEU A 26 9.73 -10.48 28.87
CA LEU A 26 11.01 -11.06 28.50
C LEU A 26 11.80 -9.85 28.03
N GLU A 27 12.54 -9.27 28.97
CA GLU A 27 13.72 -8.48 28.69
C GLU A 27 14.52 -9.32 27.70
N SER A 28 14.36 -9.02 26.41
CA SER A 28 15.14 -9.66 25.38
C SER A 28 16.57 -9.30 25.74
N ALA A 29 17.34 -10.29 26.20
CA ALA A 29 18.75 -10.13 26.51
C ALA A 29 19.36 -9.28 25.40
N ALA A 30 19.73 -8.04 25.73
CA ALA A 30 20.23 -7.10 24.77
C ALA A 30 21.52 -7.73 24.24
N THR A 31 21.45 -8.35 23.06
CA THR A 31 22.60 -9.04 22.50
C THR A 31 23.61 -7.96 22.17
N VAL A 32 24.62 -7.81 23.03
CA VAL A 32 25.71 -6.86 22.81
C VAL A 32 26.53 -7.38 21.64
N GLN A 33 26.23 -6.88 20.43
CA GLN A 33 26.99 -7.22 19.24
C GLN A 33 28.37 -6.57 19.33
N LYS A 34 29.40 -7.39 19.51
CA LYS A 34 30.78 -6.92 19.50
C LYS A 34 31.30 -6.96 18.07
N ILE A 35 31.88 -5.85 17.61
CA ILE A 35 32.50 -5.77 16.28
C ILE A 35 33.75 -6.65 16.26
N VAL A 36 33.91 -7.46 15.22
CA VAL A 36 35.14 -8.25 14.98
C VAL A 36 36.30 -7.28 14.74
N PRO A 37 37.44 -7.39 15.45
CA PRO A 37 38.59 -6.52 15.21
C PRO A 37 39.02 -6.54 13.73
N GLY A 38 39.17 -5.36 13.12
CA GLY A 38 39.52 -5.21 11.70
C GLY A 38 38.32 -5.21 10.73
N TYR A 39 37.09 -5.30 11.24
CA TYR A 39 35.85 -5.23 10.45
C TYR A 39 35.01 -3.97 10.75
N GLU A 40 35.57 -2.98 11.45
CA GLU A 40 34.88 -1.74 11.84
C GLU A 40 34.36 -0.97 10.62
N GLU A 41 35.15 -0.92 9.54
CA GLU A 41 34.76 -0.27 8.29
C GLU A 41 33.61 -1.02 7.61
N VAL A 42 33.69 -2.36 7.53
CA VAL A 42 32.64 -3.20 6.94
C VAL A 42 31.31 -3.06 7.69
N TRP A 43 31.37 -3.01 9.02
CA TRP A 43 30.20 -2.78 9.87
C TRP A 43 29.58 -1.40 9.61
N ARG A 44 30.41 -0.34 9.63
CA ARG A 44 29.95 1.04 9.41
C ARG A 44 29.35 1.23 8.02
N ASP A 45 30.00 0.69 6.99
CA ASP A 45 29.51 0.75 5.61
C ASP A 45 28.21 -0.05 5.47
N GLY A 46 28.11 -1.21 6.12
CA GLY A 46 26.88 -1.99 6.22
C GLY A 46 25.72 -1.19 6.82
N GLN A 47 25.94 -0.52 7.96
CA GLN A 47 24.93 0.34 8.59
C GLN A 47 24.49 1.49 7.66
N GLN A 48 25.45 2.13 7.00
CA GLN A 48 25.16 3.22 6.08
C GLN A 48 24.36 2.74 4.85
N ASP A 49 24.71 1.58 4.30
CA ASP A 49 24.05 1.00 3.15
C ASP A 49 22.67 0.43 3.49
N GLU A 50 22.47 -0.11 4.70
CA GLU A 50 21.15 -0.48 5.20
C GLU A 50 20.25 0.77 5.28
N ALA A 51 20.73 1.86 5.86
CA ALA A 51 19.97 3.11 5.95
C ALA A 51 19.60 3.67 4.57
N LYS A 52 20.55 3.67 3.61
CA LYS A 52 20.27 4.05 2.22
C LYS A 52 19.26 3.11 1.56
N GLY A 53 19.38 1.81 1.82
CA GLY A 53 18.50 0.76 1.31
C GLY A 53 17.06 0.93 1.80
N LEU A 54 16.86 1.16 3.10
CA LEU A 54 15.55 1.41 3.71
C LEU A 54 14.89 2.67 3.13
N LYS A 55 15.66 3.75 2.94
CA LYS A 55 15.16 4.96 2.27
C LYS A 55 14.75 4.70 0.82
N ALA A 56 15.49 3.86 0.09
CA ALA A 56 15.14 3.47 -1.27
C ALA A 56 13.91 2.56 -1.32
N LEU A 57 13.75 1.65 -0.35
CA LEU A 57 12.60 0.78 -0.21
C LEU A 57 11.32 1.60 0.03
N ALA A 58 11.34 2.53 0.99
CA ALA A 58 10.20 3.40 1.26
C ALA A 58 9.75 4.21 0.03
N LYS A 59 10.70 4.71 -0.76
CA LYS A 59 10.40 5.39 -2.04
C LYS A 59 9.78 4.45 -3.06
N ALA A 60 10.29 3.21 -3.16
CA ALA A 60 9.76 2.23 -4.09
C ALA A 60 8.34 1.79 -3.70
N ASP A 61 8.06 1.61 -2.41
CA ASP A 61 6.71 1.31 -1.91
C ASP A 61 5.71 2.43 -2.22
N ALA A 62 6.11 3.69 -2.02
CA ALA A 62 5.29 4.84 -2.40
C ALA A 62 4.99 4.85 -3.90
N ALA A 63 5.98 4.59 -4.74
CA ALA A 63 5.80 4.50 -6.19
C ALA A 63 4.87 3.34 -6.60
N VAL A 64 5.00 2.17 -5.96
CA VAL A 64 4.08 1.03 -6.20
C VAL A 64 2.65 1.41 -5.83
N ALA A 65 2.43 2.09 -4.71
CA ALA A 65 1.11 2.53 -4.29
C ALA A 65 0.51 3.55 -5.27
N GLU A 66 1.30 4.53 -5.71
CA GLU A 66 0.89 5.54 -6.69
C GLU A 66 0.48 4.89 -8.03
N GLU A 67 1.31 4.00 -8.57
CA GLU A 67 1.02 3.35 -9.85
C GLU A 67 -0.19 2.41 -9.77
N ARG A 68 -0.41 1.73 -8.64
CA ARG A 68 -1.65 0.97 -8.42
C ARG A 68 -2.89 1.86 -8.44
N ALA A 69 -2.83 3.04 -7.81
CA ALA A 69 -3.93 4.00 -7.86
C ALA A 69 -4.21 4.48 -9.29
N ARG A 70 -3.16 4.71 -10.10
CA ARG A 70 -3.30 5.08 -11.52
C ARG A 70 -3.92 3.96 -12.36
N VAL A 71 -3.57 2.69 -12.10
CA VAL A 71 -4.22 1.55 -12.76
C VAL A 71 -5.71 1.54 -12.48
N LEU A 72 -6.11 1.67 -11.20
CA LEU A 72 -7.51 1.69 -10.80
C LEU A 72 -8.28 2.85 -11.44
N GLU A 73 -7.68 4.04 -11.52
CA GLU A 73 -8.31 5.19 -12.18
C GLU A 73 -8.48 4.95 -13.69
N GLY A 74 -7.48 4.37 -14.36
CA GLY A 74 -7.58 3.98 -15.76
C GLY A 74 -8.69 2.95 -15.99
N GLU A 75 -8.81 1.95 -15.12
CA GLU A 75 -9.86 0.92 -15.18
C GLU A 75 -11.26 1.51 -14.91
N ARG A 76 -11.38 2.46 -13.98
CA ARG A 76 -12.62 3.21 -13.73
C ARG A 76 -13.08 3.95 -14.98
N MET A 77 -12.18 4.67 -15.66
CA MET A 77 -12.49 5.36 -16.92
C MET A 77 -12.90 4.40 -18.03
N ILE A 78 -12.28 3.21 -18.12
CA ILE A 78 -12.65 2.18 -19.09
C ILE A 78 -14.07 1.67 -18.80
N ALA A 79 -14.40 1.39 -17.53
CA ALA A 79 -15.73 0.93 -17.14
C ALA A 79 -16.80 1.99 -17.44
N GLU A 80 -16.54 3.25 -17.07
CA GLU A 80 -17.42 4.38 -17.33
C GLU A 80 -17.63 4.61 -18.84
N GLY A 81 -16.55 4.65 -19.62
CA GLY A 81 -16.60 4.78 -21.07
C GLY A 81 -17.33 3.62 -21.75
N SER A 82 -17.15 2.38 -21.27
CA SER A 82 -17.83 1.20 -21.81
C SER A 82 -19.34 1.28 -21.58
N ALA A 83 -19.76 1.62 -20.36
CA ALA A 83 -21.17 1.81 -20.03
C ALA A 83 -21.79 2.95 -20.87
N GLY A 84 -21.05 4.04 -21.07
CA GLY A 84 -21.46 5.15 -21.92
C GLY A 84 -21.67 4.73 -23.38
N VAL A 85 -20.72 4.00 -23.98
CA VAL A 85 -20.84 3.49 -25.36
C VAL A 85 -22.07 2.58 -25.51
N GLU A 86 -22.30 1.64 -24.58
CA GLU A 86 -23.45 0.74 -24.65
C GLU A 86 -24.80 1.47 -24.47
N ALA A 87 -24.83 2.50 -23.62
CA ALA A 87 -26.00 3.37 -23.49
C ALA A 87 -26.30 4.11 -24.80
N GLN A 88 -25.27 4.66 -25.46
CA GLN A 88 -25.45 5.38 -26.73
C GLN A 88 -25.76 4.45 -27.91
N ARG A 89 -25.18 3.25 -27.97
CA ARG A 89 -25.57 2.21 -28.94
C ARG A 89 -27.06 1.86 -28.81
N SER A 90 -27.53 1.69 -27.58
CA SER A 90 -28.95 1.43 -27.29
C SER A 90 -29.84 2.62 -27.68
N ALA A 91 -29.41 3.85 -27.41
CA ALA A 91 -30.13 5.06 -27.81
C ALA A 91 -30.22 5.19 -29.33
N TYR A 92 -29.09 4.98 -30.04
CA TYR A 92 -29.02 4.99 -31.49
C TYR A 92 -29.94 3.93 -32.11
N LYS A 93 -29.91 2.69 -31.62
CA LYS A 93 -30.81 1.62 -32.09
C LYS A 93 -32.29 1.99 -31.94
N LYS A 94 -32.66 2.61 -30.82
CA LYS A 94 -34.03 3.09 -30.60
C LYS A 94 -34.38 4.22 -31.56
N PHE A 95 -33.48 5.20 -31.70
CA PHE A 95 -33.62 6.31 -32.64
C PHE A 95 -33.83 5.75 -34.06
N SER A 96 -32.89 4.98 -34.60
CA SER A 96 -32.93 4.41 -35.96
C SER A 96 -34.20 3.62 -36.27
N SER A 97 -34.83 3.00 -35.25
CA SER A 97 -36.10 2.28 -35.46
C SER A 97 -37.32 3.19 -35.69
N ARG A 98 -37.18 4.51 -35.46
CA ARG A 98 -38.27 5.50 -35.48
C ARG A 98 -38.02 6.68 -36.44
N THR A 99 -36.87 6.76 -37.10
CA THR A 99 -36.51 7.89 -37.99
C THR A 99 -36.81 7.57 -39.44
N GLY A 100 -36.67 8.57 -40.31
CA GLY A 100 -36.78 8.37 -41.77
C GLY A 100 -38.19 8.55 -42.31
N ALA A 101 -39.11 9.02 -41.47
CA ALA A 101 -40.47 9.38 -41.85
C ALA A 101 -40.70 10.89 -41.93
N ALA A 102 -39.66 11.72 -41.75
CA ALA A 102 -39.76 13.16 -41.86
C ALA A 102 -40.34 13.59 -43.22
N THR A 103 -41.46 14.31 -43.19
CA THR A 103 -42.17 14.81 -44.37
C THR A 103 -41.92 16.29 -44.63
N SER A 104 -41.22 16.96 -43.71
CA SER A 104 -40.91 18.38 -43.80
C SER A 104 -39.49 18.69 -43.34
N ALA A 105 -38.96 19.84 -43.78
CA ALA A 105 -37.65 20.32 -43.35
C ALA A 105 -37.56 20.53 -41.83
N LYS A 106 -38.67 20.90 -41.18
CA LYS A 106 -38.72 21.07 -39.72
C LYS A 106 -38.58 19.74 -38.98
N GLU A 107 -39.26 18.69 -39.45
CA GLU A 107 -39.16 17.34 -38.89
C GLU A 107 -37.77 16.75 -39.11
N ALA A 108 -37.21 16.91 -40.31
CA ALA A 108 -35.86 16.46 -40.63
C ALA A 108 -34.81 17.12 -39.71
N LYS A 109 -34.99 18.41 -39.38
CA LYS A 109 -34.13 19.11 -38.42
C LYS A 109 -34.22 18.50 -37.01
N ILE A 110 -35.42 18.17 -36.54
CA ILE A 110 -35.62 17.54 -35.21
C ILE A 110 -34.95 16.17 -35.16
N GLU A 111 -35.06 15.37 -36.23
CA GLU A 111 -34.36 14.08 -36.32
C GLU A 111 -32.83 14.29 -36.27
N ALA A 112 -32.30 15.25 -37.03
CA ALA A 112 -30.86 15.56 -37.03
C ALA A 112 -30.35 16.04 -35.66
N ASP A 113 -31.11 16.90 -34.98
CA ASP A 113 -30.79 17.38 -33.62
C ASP A 113 -30.78 16.21 -32.62
N SER A 114 -31.74 15.28 -32.75
CA SER A 114 -31.81 14.07 -31.92
C SER A 114 -30.60 13.16 -32.15
N LEU A 115 -30.20 12.93 -33.40
CA LEU A 115 -28.99 12.15 -33.71
C LEU A 115 -27.74 12.83 -33.12
N THR A 116 -27.62 14.15 -33.25
CA THR A 116 -26.51 14.93 -32.69
C THR A 116 -26.42 14.77 -31.18
N SER A 117 -27.57 14.69 -30.48
CA SER A 117 -27.64 14.47 -29.03
C SER A 117 -27.15 13.09 -28.59
N ILE A 118 -27.13 12.10 -29.49
CA ILE A 118 -26.62 10.74 -29.25
C ILE A 118 -25.12 10.66 -29.59
N VAL A 119 -24.71 11.26 -30.70
CA VAL A 119 -23.32 11.19 -31.19
C VAL A 119 -22.35 11.88 -30.22
N LYS A 120 -22.68 13.07 -29.70
CA LYS A 120 -21.75 13.81 -28.81
C LYS A 120 -21.38 13.02 -27.53
N PRO A 121 -22.32 12.49 -26.75
CA PRO A 121 -21.98 11.66 -25.59
C PRO A 121 -21.28 10.34 -25.97
N TRP A 122 -21.55 9.79 -27.17
CA TRP A 122 -20.87 8.60 -27.66
C TRP A 122 -19.38 8.89 -27.84
N GLU A 123 -19.04 9.96 -28.58
CA GLU A 123 -17.66 10.38 -28.79
C GLU A 123 -16.92 10.65 -27.46
N ALA A 124 -17.60 11.27 -26.50
CA ALA A 124 -17.06 11.48 -25.15
C ALA A 124 -16.77 10.15 -24.43
N SER A 125 -17.65 9.16 -24.56
CA SER A 125 -17.47 7.83 -23.98
C SER A 125 -16.29 7.07 -24.62
N GLU A 126 -16.15 7.17 -25.95
CA GLU A 126 -14.97 6.62 -26.65
C GLU A 126 -13.67 7.32 -26.26
N ALA A 127 -13.71 8.64 -26.03
CA ALA A 127 -12.56 9.38 -25.55
C ALA A 127 -12.14 8.91 -24.15
N LEU A 128 -13.10 8.64 -23.25
CA LEU A 128 -12.85 8.04 -21.93
C LEU A 128 -12.21 6.66 -22.06
N LEU A 129 -12.69 5.80 -22.95
CA LEU A 129 -12.08 4.49 -23.21
C LEU A 129 -10.62 4.59 -23.63
N ARG A 130 -10.32 5.46 -24.60
CA ARG A 130 -8.95 5.69 -25.09
C ARG A 130 -8.05 6.22 -23.98
N LYS A 131 -8.53 7.22 -23.23
CA LYS A 131 -7.79 7.83 -22.11
C LYS A 131 -7.53 6.81 -21.00
N GLY A 132 -8.56 6.09 -20.56
CA GLY A 132 -8.46 5.07 -19.52
C GLY A 132 -7.52 3.94 -19.90
N THR A 133 -7.61 3.45 -21.14
CA THR A 133 -6.69 2.41 -21.67
C THR A 133 -5.25 2.87 -21.66
N LYS A 134 -4.99 4.12 -22.10
CA LYS A 134 -3.64 4.69 -22.07
C LYS A 134 -3.11 4.78 -20.64
N ILE A 135 -3.89 5.35 -19.72
CA ILE A 135 -3.50 5.50 -18.31
C ILE A 135 -3.20 4.13 -17.68
N ALA A 136 -4.09 3.15 -17.84
CA ALA A 136 -3.90 1.82 -17.26
C ALA A 136 -2.67 1.11 -17.86
N LYS A 137 -2.41 1.27 -19.15
CA LYS A 137 -1.23 0.69 -19.81
C LYS A 137 0.07 1.32 -19.30
N ASP A 138 0.13 2.65 -19.28
CA ASP A 138 1.31 3.38 -18.84
C ASP A 138 1.59 3.07 -17.36
N ALA A 139 0.57 3.11 -16.50
CA ALA A 139 0.68 2.79 -15.08
C ALA A 139 1.12 1.34 -14.81
N ARG A 140 0.66 0.35 -15.58
CA ARG A 140 1.16 -1.04 -15.45
C ARG A 140 2.63 -1.15 -15.84
N SER A 141 3.09 -0.40 -16.84
CA SER A 141 4.51 -0.36 -17.21
C SER A 141 5.35 0.26 -16.10
N ASP A 142 4.89 1.35 -15.51
CA ASP A 142 5.59 2.04 -14.43
C ASP A 142 5.56 1.26 -13.12
N LEU A 143 4.46 0.56 -12.82
CA LEU A 143 4.34 -0.38 -11.70
C LEU A 143 5.43 -1.47 -11.78
N ALA A 144 5.63 -2.08 -12.95
CA ALA A 144 6.67 -3.09 -13.13
C ALA A 144 8.09 -2.53 -12.88
N LYS A 145 8.33 -1.26 -13.23
CA LYS A 145 9.60 -0.58 -12.92
C LYS A 145 9.73 -0.31 -11.42
N ALA A 146 8.65 0.12 -10.77
CA ALA A 146 8.62 0.38 -9.33
C ALA A 146 8.88 -0.90 -8.53
N GLU A 147 8.24 -2.01 -8.89
CA GLU A 147 8.46 -3.33 -8.26
C GLU A 147 9.90 -3.83 -8.48
N LYS A 148 10.48 -3.61 -9.67
CA LYS A 148 11.90 -3.91 -9.91
C LYS A 148 12.82 -3.08 -9.01
N ASN A 149 12.51 -1.80 -8.79
CA ASN A 149 13.28 -0.93 -7.91
C ASN A 149 13.13 -1.34 -6.45
N LYS A 150 11.93 -1.75 -6.04
CA LYS A 150 11.67 -2.32 -4.71
C LYS A 150 12.56 -3.54 -4.45
N ARG A 151 12.55 -4.51 -5.36
CA ARG A 151 13.41 -5.71 -5.24
C ARG A 151 14.89 -5.38 -5.13
N LYS A 152 15.38 -4.41 -5.93
CA LYS A 152 16.77 -3.92 -5.83
C LYS A 152 17.08 -3.27 -4.48
N ALA A 153 16.13 -2.58 -3.87
CA ALA A 153 16.31 -1.99 -2.55
C ALA A 153 16.36 -3.09 -1.47
N GLU A 154 15.49 -4.09 -1.55
CA GLU A 154 15.49 -5.26 -0.67
C GLU A 154 16.79 -6.05 -0.77
N GLU A 155 17.29 -6.30 -1.98
CA GLU A 155 18.59 -6.94 -2.21
C GLU A 155 19.76 -6.16 -1.58
N LYS A 156 19.72 -4.82 -1.62
CA LYS A 156 20.74 -3.97 -0.98
C LYS A 156 20.67 -4.05 0.54
N ILE A 157 19.47 -4.02 1.11
CA ILE A 157 19.27 -4.17 2.56
C ILE A 157 19.77 -5.54 3.01
N ALA A 158 19.44 -6.61 2.28
CA ALA A 158 19.90 -7.96 2.60
C ALA A 158 21.43 -8.06 2.63
N LYS A 159 22.11 -7.51 1.60
CA LYS A 159 23.58 -7.46 1.56
C LYS A 159 24.19 -6.63 2.68
N ALA A 160 23.58 -5.48 2.98
CA ALA A 160 24.03 -4.63 4.07
C ALA A 160 23.94 -5.35 5.42
N ARG A 161 22.82 -6.05 5.67
CA ARG A 161 22.63 -6.89 6.87
C ARG A 161 23.62 -8.06 6.93
N GLU A 162 23.92 -8.69 5.80
CA GLU A 162 24.94 -9.74 5.74
C GLU A 162 26.31 -9.20 6.14
N ASN A 163 26.69 -8.01 5.66
CA ASN A 163 27.94 -7.36 6.03
C ASN A 163 27.99 -7.01 7.52
N ILE A 164 26.90 -6.48 8.07
CA ILE A 164 26.77 -6.20 9.51
C ILE A 164 26.95 -7.50 10.31
N MET A 165 26.20 -8.55 9.98
CA MET A 165 26.29 -9.84 10.67
C MET A 165 27.69 -10.43 10.63
N ARG A 166 28.37 -10.37 9.47
CA ARG A 166 29.74 -10.87 9.31
C ARG A 166 30.75 -10.06 10.15
N ALA A 167 30.50 -8.78 10.33
CA ALA A 167 31.34 -7.89 11.10
C ALA A 167 31.06 -7.95 12.61
N THR A 168 30.07 -8.72 13.06
CA THR A 168 29.67 -8.84 14.47
C THR A 168 29.80 -10.27 14.98
N VAL A 169 30.22 -10.44 16.23
CA VAL A 169 30.11 -11.70 16.97
C VAL A 169 28.97 -11.57 17.97
N SER A 170 28.05 -12.53 17.97
CA SER A 170 27.11 -12.71 19.07
C SER A 170 27.84 -13.33 20.25
N GLN A 171 27.96 -12.61 21.35
CA GLN A 171 28.13 -13.27 22.65
C GLN A 171 26.74 -13.38 23.26
N GLU A 172 26.29 -14.60 23.55
CA GLU A 172 25.39 -14.77 24.69
C GLU A 172 26.18 -14.28 25.90
N GLU A 173 25.74 -13.19 26.53
CA GLU A 173 26.16 -12.93 27.89
C GLU A 173 25.74 -14.17 28.69
N ALA A 174 26.72 -14.93 29.18
CA ALA A 174 26.43 -16.05 30.06
C ALA A 174 25.53 -15.51 31.19
N PRO A 175 24.47 -16.25 31.60
CA PRO A 175 23.65 -15.85 32.72
C PRO A 175 24.60 -15.51 33.87
N ILE A 176 24.38 -14.35 34.50
CA ILE A 176 25.13 -13.93 35.68
C ILE A 176 24.97 -15.05 36.70
N GLU A 177 25.95 -15.96 36.79
CA GLU A 177 26.06 -16.89 37.91
C GLU A 177 26.42 -16.02 39.10
N ILE A 178 25.39 -15.54 39.81
CA ILE A 178 25.56 -15.05 41.17
C ILE A 178 26.08 -16.26 41.94
N SER A 179 27.39 -16.27 42.16
CA SER A 179 28.05 -17.26 42.98
C SER A 179 27.37 -17.27 44.36
N PRO A 180 27.07 -18.43 44.96
CA PRO A 180 26.52 -18.50 46.33
C PRO A 180 27.33 -17.70 47.36
N ALA A 181 28.62 -17.45 47.09
CA ALA A 181 29.50 -16.66 47.95
C ALA A 181 29.16 -15.15 47.99
N GLU A 182 28.51 -14.59 46.95
CA GLU A 182 28.07 -13.18 46.97
C GLU A 182 26.75 -12.98 47.74
N ILE A 183 25.89 -14.00 47.79
CA ILE A 183 24.66 -13.98 48.60
C ILE A 183 24.98 -14.02 50.10
N GLU A 184 26.06 -14.70 50.50
CA GLU A 184 26.49 -14.75 51.91
C GLU A 184 27.09 -13.43 52.42
N GLN A 185 27.67 -12.60 51.55
CA GLN A 185 28.20 -11.29 51.96
C GLN A 185 27.12 -10.22 52.14
N GLU A 186 26.02 -10.27 51.38
CA GLU A 186 24.88 -9.37 51.62
C GLU A 186 24.07 -9.78 52.85
N THR A 187 23.85 -11.09 53.06
CA THR A 187 23.10 -11.58 54.23
C THR A 187 23.84 -11.40 55.56
N MET A 188 25.19 -11.48 55.59
CA MET A 188 25.96 -11.14 56.79
C MET A 188 25.99 -9.62 57.09
N LYS A 189 25.79 -8.77 56.09
CA LYS A 189 25.77 -7.30 56.30
C LYS A 189 24.43 -6.81 56.86
N GLU A 190 23.32 -7.49 56.54
CA GLU A 190 22.01 -7.18 57.14
C GLU A 190 21.91 -7.66 58.59
N LEU A 191 22.52 -8.80 58.95
CA LEU A 191 22.49 -9.35 60.32
C LEU A 191 23.28 -8.52 61.34
N ASP A 192 24.32 -7.79 60.93
CA ASP A 192 25.07 -6.86 61.80
C ASP A 192 24.40 -5.47 61.93
N SER A 193 23.27 -5.23 61.25
CA SER A 193 22.54 -3.94 61.28
C SER A 193 21.24 -3.97 62.08
N VAL A 194 20.88 -5.12 62.66
CA VAL A 194 19.72 -5.30 63.55
C VAL A 194 20.22 -5.55 64.98
N GLU A 195 20.83 -4.53 65.57
CA GLU A 195 20.86 -4.34 67.04
C GLU A 195 19.61 -3.58 67.50
#